data_AF-A0A078IH86-F1
#
_entry.id   AF-A0A078IH86-F1
#
_cell.length_a   1.000
_cell.length_b   1.000
_cell.length_c   1.000
_cell.angle_alpha   90.00
_cell.angle_beta   90.00
_cell.angle_gamma   90.00
#
_symmetry.space_group_name_H-M   'P 1'
#
loop_
_entity.id
_entity.type
_entity.pdbx_description
1 polymer ?
#
loop_
_entity_poly.entity_id
_entity_poly.type
_entity_poly.pdbx_seq_one_letter_code
_entity_poly.pdbx_strand_id
1 'polypeptide(L)'
;MVETLTLGLSRQYVVAIKEMLPLGYNRGGNLVKNGGFEIGPHVFANYSTGILIPARIQDLISPLPGWIVESLKPVKYIDNRHFKVPSGLAAVELVAGRESAIAQIIRTDAGKAYILSFTVGDAQNGCHGSMTVEAFAGKEPFKLSFVSEGKGVFKTGHFRFVADSDRTRLTFYSAFYHTKLHDFGHLCGPVLDSVVVLPTH
;
A
#
# COMPACT_ATOMS: atom_id res chain seq x y z
N MET A 1 -15.59 -8.70 10.00
CA MET A 1 -14.38 -8.50 10.84
C MET A 1 -14.54 -7.18 11.55
N VAL A 2 -14.27 -7.14 12.86
CA VAL A 2 -14.43 -5.97 13.72
C VAL A 2 -13.03 -5.51 14.09
N GLU A 3 -12.60 -4.35 13.60
CA GLU A 3 -11.32 -3.74 13.98
C GLU A 3 -11.53 -2.75 15.13
N THR A 4 -10.56 -2.64 16.05
CA THR A 4 -10.58 -1.73 17.20
C THR A 4 -9.31 -0.87 17.17
N LEU A 5 -9.42 0.43 16.92
CA LEU A 5 -8.29 1.38 16.99
C LEU A 5 -8.41 2.25 18.24
N THR A 6 -7.40 2.24 19.11
CA THR A 6 -7.30 3.13 20.29
C THR A 6 -6.37 4.31 20.00
N LEU A 7 -6.90 5.53 19.99
CA LEU A 7 -6.09 6.76 20.05
C LEU A 7 -6.03 7.27 21.48
N GLY A 8 -4.82 7.44 22.01
CA GLY A 8 -4.56 8.02 23.32
C GLY A 8 -4.31 9.53 23.24
N LEU A 9 -5.35 10.32 23.47
CA LEU A 9 -5.22 11.72 23.87
C LEU A 9 -5.68 11.81 25.33
N SER A 10 -4.98 12.61 26.14
CA SER A 10 -5.09 12.68 27.60
C SER A 10 -6.51 12.39 28.13
N ARG A 11 -6.66 11.24 28.80
CA ARG A 11 -7.84 10.79 29.55
C ARG A 11 -9.13 10.43 28.79
N GLN A 12 -9.10 10.22 27.47
CA GLN A 12 -10.21 9.56 26.76
C GLN A 12 -9.65 8.66 25.64
N TYR A 13 -9.88 7.35 25.76
CA TYR A 13 -9.61 6.40 24.70
C TYR A 13 -10.77 6.45 23.71
N VAL A 14 -10.49 6.84 22.47
CA VAL A 14 -11.46 6.70 21.38
C VAL A 14 -11.25 5.34 20.76
N VAL A 15 -12.31 4.53 20.72
CA VAL A 15 -12.35 3.24 20.04
C VAL A 15 -13.23 3.36 18.81
N ALA A 16 -12.68 3.10 17.63
CA ALA A 16 -13.45 3.00 16.41
C ALA A 16 -13.65 1.53 16.03
N ILE A 17 -14.90 1.18 15.70
CA ILE A 17 -15.29 -0.13 15.17
C ILE A 17 -15.87 0.06 13.77
N LYS A 18 -15.34 -0.67 12.80
CA LYS A 18 -15.83 -0.69 11.42
C LYS A 18 -16.02 -2.12 10.97
N GLU A 19 -17.19 -2.40 10.42
CA GLU A 19 -17.45 -3.67 9.74
C GLU A 19 -16.75 -3.66 8.38
N MET A 20 -15.91 -4.68 8.14
CA MET A 20 -15.31 -4.92 6.82
C MET A 20 -16.08 -5.99 6.08
N LEU A 21 -16.69 -5.60 4.96
CA LEU A 21 -17.36 -6.51 4.03
C LEU A 21 -16.32 -7.35 3.26
N PRO A 22 -16.66 -8.59 2.87
CA PRO A 22 -15.79 -9.41 2.04
C PRO A 22 -15.45 -8.72 0.73
N LEU A 23 -14.20 -8.86 0.28
CA LEU A 23 -13.78 -8.34 -1.02
C LEU A 23 -14.52 -9.07 -2.14
N GLY A 24 -15.26 -8.30 -2.94
CA GLY A 24 -15.91 -8.79 -4.15
C GLY A 24 -14.90 -9.22 -5.22
N TYR A 25 -15.38 -9.97 -6.21
CA TYR A 25 -14.61 -10.23 -7.42
C TYR A 25 -14.61 -8.97 -8.28
N ASN A 26 -13.44 -8.61 -8.82
CA ASN A 26 -13.35 -7.50 -9.75
C ASN A 26 -14.09 -7.84 -11.03
N ARG A 27 -15.05 -6.98 -11.41
CA ARG A 27 -15.68 -7.04 -12.73
C ARG A 27 -14.73 -6.34 -13.71
N GLY A 28 -14.24 -7.06 -14.73
CA GLY A 28 -13.33 -6.49 -15.74
C GLY A 28 -11.92 -7.10 -15.82
N GLY A 29 -11.71 -8.30 -15.28
CA GLY A 29 -10.47 -9.07 -15.49
C GLY A 29 -9.26 -8.67 -14.64
N ASN A 30 -9.35 -7.61 -13.82
CA ASN A 30 -8.31 -7.28 -12.85
C ASN A 30 -8.17 -8.40 -11.80
N LEU A 31 -6.98 -8.98 -11.69
CA LEU A 31 -6.70 -10.07 -10.76
C LEU A 31 -6.42 -9.59 -9.33
N VAL A 32 -6.12 -8.30 -9.14
CA VAL A 32 -5.73 -7.72 -7.84
C VAL A 32 -6.96 -7.28 -7.06
N LYS A 33 -7.18 -7.85 -5.88
CA LYS A 33 -8.25 -7.42 -4.98
C LYS A 33 -7.82 -6.18 -4.19
N ASN A 34 -8.73 -5.22 -4.02
CA ASN A 34 -8.49 -4.02 -3.23
C ASN A 34 -7.18 -3.30 -3.64
N GLY A 35 -6.90 -3.25 -4.94
CA GLY A 35 -5.65 -2.68 -5.48
C GLY A 35 -5.54 -1.16 -5.34
N GLY A 36 -6.68 -0.49 -5.14
CA GLY A 36 -6.76 0.93 -4.80
C GLY A 36 -6.89 1.22 -3.30
N PHE A 37 -6.79 0.20 -2.44
CA PHE A 37 -6.84 0.35 -0.97
C PHE A 37 -8.09 1.07 -0.38
N GLU A 38 -9.17 1.18 -1.16
CA GLU A 38 -10.44 1.81 -0.78
C GLU A 38 -11.13 1.15 0.44
N ILE A 39 -10.81 -0.12 0.68
CA ILE A 39 -11.31 -0.87 1.84
C ILE A 39 -10.14 -1.04 2.82
N GLY A 40 -10.24 -0.36 3.96
CA GLY A 40 -9.24 -0.41 5.02
C GLY A 40 -9.78 0.08 6.37
N PRO A 41 -8.89 0.38 7.33
CA PRO A 41 -9.25 0.77 8.69
C PRO A 41 -10.11 2.04 8.74
N HIS A 42 -10.76 2.28 9.88
CA HIS A 42 -11.52 3.51 10.08
C HIS A 42 -10.58 4.70 10.29
N VAL A 43 -10.77 5.75 9.48
CA VAL A 43 -10.06 7.02 9.64
C VAL A 43 -11.03 8.08 10.16
N PHE A 44 -10.63 8.80 11.21
CA PHE A 44 -11.41 9.88 11.78
C PHE A 44 -11.50 11.07 10.82
N ALA A 45 -12.65 11.72 10.76
CA ALA A 45 -12.92 12.74 9.75
C ALA A 45 -12.11 14.03 9.90
N ASN A 46 -11.76 14.42 11.13
CA ASN A 46 -11.21 15.75 11.43
C ASN A 46 -9.69 15.77 11.64
N TYR A 47 -9.09 14.61 11.92
CA TYR A 47 -7.66 14.52 12.20
C TYR A 47 -7.15 13.11 11.93
N SER A 48 -6.06 13.02 11.19
CA SER A 48 -5.36 11.77 10.93
C SER A 48 -3.87 12.03 10.75
N THR A 49 -3.05 11.24 11.42
CA THR A 49 -1.62 11.11 11.09
C THR A 49 -1.35 9.97 10.12
N GLY A 50 -2.40 9.31 9.62
CA GLY A 50 -2.35 7.97 9.01
C GLY A 50 -2.33 6.86 10.07
N ILE A 51 -2.73 5.66 9.67
CA ILE A 51 -2.87 4.48 10.54
C ILE A 51 -1.74 3.51 10.25
N LEU A 52 -0.95 3.18 11.27
CA LEU A 52 0.09 2.14 11.13
C LEU A 52 -0.57 0.76 11.16
N ILE A 53 -0.41 0.01 10.07
CA ILE A 53 -0.88 -1.36 9.96
C ILE A 53 0.31 -2.29 10.28
N PRO A 54 0.26 -3.03 11.39
CA PRO A 54 1.35 -3.86 11.84
C PRO A 54 1.61 -5.04 10.91
N ALA A 55 2.79 -5.61 11.06
CA ALA A 55 3.20 -6.81 10.35
C ALA A 55 2.29 -7.99 10.70
N ARG A 56 2.11 -8.93 9.76
CA ARG A 56 1.34 -10.16 10.01
C ARG A 56 1.87 -10.98 11.19
N ILE A 57 3.17 -10.90 11.46
CA ILE A 57 3.80 -11.57 12.61
C ILE A 57 3.22 -11.06 13.95
N GLN A 58 2.81 -9.79 13.99
CA GLN A 58 2.20 -9.18 15.17
C GLN A 58 0.68 -9.41 15.19
N ASP A 59 0.00 -9.25 14.05
CA ASP A 59 -1.45 -9.47 13.94
C ASP A 59 -1.80 -10.43 12.80
N LEU A 60 -2.38 -11.59 13.15
CA LEU A 60 -2.77 -12.62 12.18
C LEU A 60 -3.83 -12.12 11.19
N ILE A 61 -4.64 -11.15 11.61
CA ILE A 61 -5.73 -10.56 10.85
C ILE A 61 -5.37 -9.11 10.54
N SER A 62 -5.03 -8.85 9.29
CA SER A 62 -4.69 -7.50 8.81
C SER A 62 -5.97 -6.66 8.58
N PRO A 63 -6.01 -5.39 9.03
CA PRO A 63 -7.06 -4.44 8.69
C PRO A 63 -6.98 -3.90 7.25
N LEU A 64 -6.08 -4.46 6.44
CA LEU A 64 -6.00 -4.21 5.00
C LEU A 64 -6.44 -5.47 4.22
N PRO A 65 -7.75 -5.65 3.96
CA PRO A 65 -8.25 -6.84 3.31
C PRO A 65 -7.56 -7.10 1.97
N GLY A 66 -7.24 -8.38 1.72
CA GLY A 66 -6.61 -8.83 0.49
C GLY A 66 -5.10 -8.65 0.45
N TRP A 67 -4.51 -7.96 1.42
CA TRP A 67 -3.09 -7.67 1.46
C TRP A 67 -2.42 -8.19 2.73
N ILE A 68 -1.18 -8.61 2.58
CA ILE A 68 -0.32 -9.14 3.63
C ILE A 68 0.76 -8.09 3.91
N VAL A 69 0.88 -7.63 5.15
CA VAL A 69 2.04 -6.85 5.58
C VAL A 69 3.13 -7.85 5.98
N GLU A 70 4.11 -8.03 5.10
CA GLU A 70 5.05 -9.17 5.16
C GLU A 70 6.21 -8.93 6.12
N SER A 71 6.77 -7.73 6.10
CA SER A 71 8.03 -7.42 6.78
C SER A 71 7.81 -7.00 8.24
N LEU A 72 8.90 -6.90 9.00
CA LEU A 72 8.90 -6.66 10.45
C LEU A 72 8.36 -5.28 10.88
N LYS A 73 8.29 -4.31 9.95
CA LYS A 73 7.81 -2.96 10.22
C LYS A 73 6.44 -2.73 9.60
N PRO A 74 5.63 -1.84 10.19
CA PRO A 74 4.30 -1.53 9.68
C PRO A 74 4.35 -0.85 8.30
N VAL A 75 3.26 -0.93 7.56
CA VAL A 75 2.93 0.03 6.50
C VAL A 75 1.97 1.08 7.05
N LYS A 76 1.78 2.19 6.34
CA LYS A 76 0.88 3.24 6.79
C LYS A 76 -0.28 3.43 5.85
N TYR A 77 -1.50 3.29 6.35
CA TYR A 77 -2.72 3.60 5.60
C TYR A 77 -3.04 5.08 5.71
N ILE A 78 -3.29 5.72 4.58
CA ILE A 78 -3.58 7.16 4.48
C ILE A 78 -4.86 7.40 3.68
N ASP A 79 -5.58 8.46 4.01
CA ASP A 79 -6.82 8.86 3.34
C ASP A 79 -6.69 10.21 2.63
N ASN A 80 -7.54 10.41 1.62
CA ASN A 80 -7.50 11.57 0.74
C ASN A 80 -7.93 12.89 1.39
N ARG A 81 -8.52 12.87 2.60
CA ARG A 81 -8.93 14.08 3.31
C ARG A 81 -7.76 14.76 4.01
N HIS A 82 -6.76 13.97 4.41
CA HIS A 82 -5.60 14.44 5.16
C HIS A 82 -4.30 14.37 4.36
N PHE A 83 -4.25 13.54 3.31
CA PHE A 83 -3.07 13.29 2.50
C PHE A 83 -3.40 13.33 1.01
N LYS A 84 -2.37 13.55 0.19
CA LYS A 84 -2.51 13.40 -1.25
C LYS A 84 -2.38 11.91 -1.61
N VAL A 85 -3.41 11.35 -2.24
CA VAL A 85 -3.42 9.95 -2.72
C VAL A 85 -3.53 9.91 -4.24
N PRO A 86 -2.96 8.89 -4.91
CA PRO A 86 -2.99 8.82 -6.38
C PRO A 86 -4.41 8.72 -6.96
N SER A 87 -5.28 7.94 -6.34
CA SER A 87 -6.67 7.74 -6.76
C SER A 87 -7.58 7.49 -5.56
N GLY A 88 -8.89 7.66 -5.77
CA GLY A 88 -9.92 7.25 -4.81
C GLY A 88 -9.83 7.93 -3.43
N LEU A 89 -10.10 7.15 -2.38
CA LEU A 89 -10.23 7.62 -1.00
C LEU A 89 -9.00 7.33 -0.15
N ALA A 90 -8.17 6.36 -0.51
CA ALA A 90 -7.08 5.91 0.33
C ALA A 90 -5.92 5.30 -0.44
N ALA A 91 -4.77 5.19 0.22
CA ALA A 91 -3.58 4.54 -0.31
C ALA A 91 -2.71 3.99 0.83
N VAL A 92 -1.63 3.30 0.46
CA VAL A 92 -0.64 2.80 1.43
C VAL A 92 0.69 3.51 1.24
N GLU A 93 1.20 4.16 2.29
CA GLU A 93 2.56 4.69 2.36
C GLU A 93 3.52 3.62 2.90
N LEU A 94 4.56 3.29 2.12
CA LEU A 94 5.60 2.32 2.46
C LEU A 94 6.66 2.97 3.35
N VAL A 95 6.34 3.07 4.63
CA VAL A 95 7.23 3.61 5.66
C VAL A 95 8.31 2.59 6.06
N ALA A 96 9.48 3.02 6.51
CA ALA A 96 10.56 2.14 6.98
C ALA A 96 11.27 1.28 5.91
N GLY A 97 11.35 1.76 4.66
CA GLY A 97 12.27 1.21 3.65
C GLY A 97 12.09 -0.30 3.42
N ARG A 98 13.21 -1.03 3.35
CA ARG A 98 13.22 -2.47 3.03
C ARG A 98 12.65 -3.35 4.15
N GLU A 99 12.47 -2.78 5.34
CA GLU A 99 11.87 -3.48 6.47
C GLU A 99 10.34 -3.42 6.48
N SER A 100 9.73 -2.75 5.51
CA SER A 100 8.28 -2.73 5.32
C SER A 100 7.94 -3.16 3.89
N ALA A 101 7.14 -4.22 3.78
CA ALA A 101 6.69 -4.73 2.50
C ALA A 101 5.23 -5.17 2.60
N ILE A 102 4.53 -5.00 1.49
CA ILE A 102 3.15 -5.44 1.34
C ILE A 102 3.05 -6.41 0.16
N ALA A 103 2.22 -7.44 0.30
CA ALA A 103 2.06 -8.44 -0.74
C ALA A 103 0.63 -8.94 -0.90
N GLN A 104 0.34 -9.46 -2.09
CA GLN A 104 -0.89 -10.16 -2.40
C GLN A 104 -0.58 -11.38 -3.28
N ILE A 105 -1.25 -12.49 -3.03
CA ILE A 105 -1.15 -13.67 -3.90
C ILE A 105 -2.38 -13.68 -4.81
N ILE A 106 -2.17 -13.48 -6.11
CA ILE A 106 -3.20 -13.50 -7.13
C ILE A 106 -3.25 -14.88 -7.80
N ARG A 107 -4.40 -15.22 -8.41
CA ARG A 107 -4.52 -16.42 -9.25
C ARG A 107 -4.15 -16.06 -10.67
N THR A 108 -3.21 -16.80 -11.23
CA THR A 108 -2.69 -16.68 -12.59
C THR A 108 -2.76 -18.04 -13.27
N ASP A 109 -2.35 -18.12 -14.53
CA ASP A 109 -2.15 -19.40 -15.22
C ASP A 109 -0.68 -19.48 -15.64
N ALA A 110 -0.01 -20.59 -15.30
CA ALA A 110 1.39 -20.78 -15.65
C ALA A 110 1.64 -20.62 -17.17
N GLY A 111 2.71 -19.89 -17.52
CA GLY A 111 3.10 -19.61 -18.90
C GLY A 111 2.32 -18.50 -19.60
N LYS A 112 1.27 -17.93 -18.99
CA LYS A 112 0.55 -16.77 -19.55
C LYS A 112 1.22 -15.46 -19.18
N ALA A 113 1.13 -14.50 -20.11
CA ALA A 113 1.64 -13.16 -19.91
C ALA A 113 0.57 -12.20 -19.37
N TYR A 114 1.02 -11.30 -18.51
CA TYR A 114 0.20 -10.32 -17.82
C TYR A 114 0.89 -8.95 -17.85
N ILE A 115 0.10 -7.89 -17.65
CA ILE A 115 0.60 -6.54 -17.37
C ILE A 115 0.27 -6.21 -15.93
N LEU A 116 1.30 -5.96 -15.13
CA LEU A 116 1.24 -5.33 -13.83
C LEU A 116 1.36 -3.81 -14.01
N SER A 117 0.41 -3.06 -13.50
CA SER A 117 0.52 -1.60 -13.37
C SER A 117 0.24 -1.14 -11.96
N PHE A 118 0.95 -0.12 -11.53
CA PHE A 118 0.75 0.51 -10.22
C PHE A 118 1.22 1.96 -10.26
N THR A 119 0.68 2.76 -9.35
CA THR A 119 1.03 4.17 -9.21
C THR A 119 1.80 4.39 -7.91
N VAL A 120 2.87 5.16 -8.01
CA VAL A 120 3.67 5.59 -6.87
C VAL A 120 3.69 7.10 -6.77
N GLY A 121 3.88 7.64 -5.57
CA GLY A 121 4.11 9.06 -5.39
C GLY A 121 4.34 9.46 -3.95
N ASP A 122 4.16 10.73 -3.63
CA ASP A 122 4.31 11.25 -2.27
C ASP A 122 2.98 11.74 -1.69
N ALA A 123 2.84 11.72 -0.37
CA ALA A 123 1.60 12.01 0.32
C ALA A 123 1.34 13.52 0.55
N GLN A 124 2.15 14.42 -0.02
CA GLN A 124 2.17 15.85 0.31
C GLN A 124 2.40 16.12 1.81
N ASN A 125 3.21 15.28 2.45
CA ASN A 125 3.45 15.30 3.90
C ASN A 125 4.86 15.79 4.27
N GLY A 126 5.56 16.45 3.34
CA GLY A 126 6.93 16.93 3.52
C GLY A 126 8.00 15.81 3.47
N CYS A 127 7.69 14.66 2.87
CA CYS A 127 8.67 13.61 2.63
C CYS A 127 9.47 13.90 1.35
N HIS A 128 10.74 14.27 1.50
CA HIS A 128 11.63 14.59 0.38
C HIS A 128 12.60 13.44 0.08
N GLY A 129 13.02 13.35 -1.18
CA GLY A 129 14.14 12.50 -1.58
C GLY A 129 13.87 11.67 -2.83
N SER A 130 14.90 10.95 -3.27
CA SER A 130 14.78 9.99 -4.38
C SER A 130 14.09 8.73 -3.87
N MET A 131 12.85 8.53 -4.29
CA MET A 131 12.02 7.40 -3.87
C MET A 131 12.04 6.32 -4.94
N THR A 132 12.19 5.07 -4.52
CA THR A 132 12.11 3.90 -5.41
C THR A 132 11.23 2.84 -4.77
N VAL A 133 10.16 2.47 -5.45
CA VAL A 133 9.38 1.28 -5.12
C VAL A 133 9.94 0.11 -5.92
N GLU A 134 10.35 -0.94 -5.23
CA GLU A 134 10.65 -2.23 -5.84
C GLU A 134 9.41 -3.11 -5.73
N ALA A 135 9.03 -3.70 -6.86
CA ALA A 135 7.91 -4.59 -6.98
C ALA A 135 8.37 -5.94 -7.53
N PHE A 136 7.73 -7.03 -7.13
CA PHE A 136 8.00 -8.36 -7.64
C PHE A 136 6.69 -9.00 -8.10
N ALA A 137 6.69 -9.62 -9.29
CA ALA A 137 5.66 -10.56 -9.71
C ALA A 137 6.28 -11.96 -9.79
N GLY A 138 6.07 -12.77 -8.76
CA GLY A 138 6.77 -14.03 -8.61
C GLY A 138 8.27 -13.77 -8.45
N LYS A 139 9.06 -14.18 -9.45
CA LYS A 139 10.52 -13.98 -9.48
C LYS A 139 10.95 -12.75 -10.27
N GLU A 140 10.05 -12.11 -11.01
CA GLU A 140 10.39 -10.97 -11.87
C GLU A 140 10.43 -9.67 -11.06
N PRO A 141 11.57 -8.96 -11.01
CA PRO A 141 11.70 -7.69 -10.30
C PRO A 141 11.37 -6.49 -11.21
N PHE A 142 10.69 -5.51 -10.66
CA PHE A 142 10.38 -4.22 -11.28
C PHE A 142 10.76 -3.09 -10.34
N LYS A 143 11.17 -1.95 -10.90
CA LYS A 143 11.51 -0.75 -10.14
C LYS A 143 10.84 0.46 -10.73
N LEU A 144 10.22 1.27 -9.87
CA LEU A 144 9.66 2.55 -10.25
C LEU A 144 10.21 3.63 -9.34
N SER A 145 11.06 4.48 -9.92
CA SER A 145 11.71 5.59 -9.22
C SER A 145 11.12 6.94 -9.63
N PHE A 146 11.08 7.85 -8.66
CA PHE A 146 10.73 9.27 -8.83
C PHE A 146 11.42 10.11 -7.76
N VAL A 147 11.48 11.43 -7.95
CA VAL A 147 12.02 12.35 -6.96
C VAL A 147 10.84 13.08 -6.30
N SER A 148 10.76 12.99 -4.97
CA SER A 148 9.74 13.67 -4.19
C SER A 148 10.22 15.03 -3.71
N GLU A 149 9.40 16.04 -3.96
CA GLU A 149 9.48 17.36 -3.33
C GLU A 149 8.43 17.55 -2.22
N GLY A 150 7.72 16.48 -1.82
CA GLY A 150 6.68 16.54 -0.80
C GLY A 150 5.43 17.33 -1.23
N LYS A 151 5.17 17.41 -2.54
CA LYS A 151 4.09 18.22 -3.16
C LYS A 151 2.92 17.39 -3.68
N GLY A 152 2.94 16.07 -3.53
CA GLY A 152 1.88 15.17 -3.97
C GLY A 152 1.98 14.81 -5.45
N VAL A 153 3.17 14.42 -5.91
CA VAL A 153 3.43 14.04 -7.32
C VAL A 153 3.27 12.54 -7.49
N PHE A 154 2.70 12.12 -8.62
CA PHE A 154 2.43 10.70 -8.92
C PHE A 154 3.06 10.25 -10.23
N LYS A 155 3.42 8.97 -10.29
CA LYS A 155 3.96 8.29 -11.48
C LYS A 155 3.41 6.88 -11.56
N THR A 156 2.86 6.51 -12.71
CA THR A 156 2.36 5.16 -12.98
C THR A 156 3.38 4.38 -13.79
N GLY A 157 3.63 3.14 -13.40
CA GLY A 157 4.45 2.18 -14.15
C GLY A 157 3.61 1.06 -14.72
N HIS A 158 4.05 0.53 -15.87
CA HIS A 158 3.44 -0.63 -16.53
C HIS A 158 4.55 -1.64 -16.86
N PHE A 159 4.37 -2.88 -16.42
CA PHE A 159 5.38 -3.92 -16.48
C PHE A 159 4.74 -5.21 -16.98
N ARG A 160 5.32 -5.80 -18.03
CA ARG A 160 4.90 -7.11 -18.54
C ARG A 160 5.64 -8.20 -17.78
N PHE A 161 4.94 -9.25 -17.37
CA PHE A 161 5.53 -10.45 -16.77
C PHE A 161 4.87 -11.72 -17.30
N VAL A 162 5.57 -12.86 -17.20
CA VAL A 162 5.00 -14.18 -17.50
C VAL A 162 4.87 -14.97 -16.20
N ALA A 163 3.67 -15.47 -15.91
CA ALA A 163 3.44 -16.21 -14.68
C ALA A 163 4.19 -17.55 -14.70
N ASP A 164 4.95 -17.82 -13.65
CA ASP A 164 5.71 -19.07 -13.47
C ASP A 164 4.85 -20.21 -12.89
N SER A 165 3.69 -19.88 -12.34
CA SER A 165 2.78 -20.79 -11.65
C SER A 165 1.35 -20.27 -11.68
N ASP A 166 0.39 -21.09 -11.26
CA ASP A 166 -1.03 -20.71 -11.19
C ASP A 166 -1.34 -19.70 -10.05
N ARG A 167 -0.31 -19.30 -9.29
CA ARG A 167 -0.40 -18.28 -8.26
C ARG A 167 0.83 -17.40 -8.23
N THR A 168 0.73 -16.22 -8.80
CA THR A 168 1.76 -15.20 -8.67
C THR A 168 1.63 -14.43 -7.37
N ARG A 169 2.73 -14.32 -6.62
CA ARG A 169 2.85 -13.40 -5.50
C ARG A 169 3.32 -12.03 -6.01
N LEU A 170 2.54 -10.99 -5.71
CA LEU A 170 2.92 -9.60 -5.90
C LEU A 170 3.48 -9.07 -4.58
N THR A 171 4.68 -8.49 -4.57
CA THR A 171 5.29 -7.87 -3.38
C THR A 171 5.78 -6.47 -3.73
N PHE A 172 5.61 -5.51 -2.83
CA PHE A 172 6.05 -4.12 -2.98
C PHE A 172 6.75 -3.63 -1.71
N TYR A 173 7.88 -2.95 -1.85
CA TYR A 173 8.57 -2.26 -0.75
C TYR A 173 9.33 -1.03 -1.24
N SER A 174 9.69 -0.14 -0.30
CA SER A 174 10.56 1.00 -0.59
C SER A 174 12.02 0.58 -0.53
N ALA A 175 12.81 0.89 -1.56
CA ALA A 175 14.24 0.56 -1.60
C ALA A 175 15.07 1.28 -0.52
N PHE A 176 14.58 2.44 -0.05
CA PHE A 176 15.27 3.38 0.82
C PHE A 176 14.42 3.78 2.03
N TYR A 177 15.10 4.24 3.09
CA TYR A 177 14.47 4.85 4.26
C TYR A 177 14.35 6.36 4.05
N HIS A 178 13.18 6.91 4.36
CA HIS A 178 12.93 8.34 4.30
C HIS A 178 12.33 8.86 5.60
N THR A 179 12.66 10.10 5.92
CA THR A 179 12.12 10.88 7.03
C THR A 179 11.62 12.22 6.49
N LYS A 180 10.73 12.87 7.24
CA LYS A 180 10.24 14.19 6.84
C LYS A 180 11.33 15.24 6.98
N LEU A 181 11.29 16.25 6.11
CA LEU A 181 12.31 17.29 6.02
C LEU A 181 12.49 18.11 7.32
N HIS A 182 11.39 18.39 8.02
CA HIS A 182 11.38 19.20 9.24
C HIS A 182 11.05 18.39 10.51
N ASP A 183 10.98 17.06 10.37
CA ASP A 183 10.55 16.16 11.43
C ASP A 183 11.19 14.78 11.26
N PHE A 184 12.48 14.73 11.59
CA PHE A 184 13.35 13.57 11.37
C PHE A 184 12.93 12.34 12.20
N GLY A 185 12.08 12.51 13.22
CA GLY A 185 11.55 11.41 14.03
C GLY A 185 10.43 10.64 13.34
N HIS A 186 9.83 11.19 12.28
CA HIS A 186 8.71 10.57 11.58
C HIS A 186 9.16 9.96 10.26
N LEU A 187 9.10 8.63 10.20
CA LEU A 187 9.31 7.87 8.97
C LEU A 187 8.21 8.19 7.96
N CYS A 188 8.63 8.31 6.71
CA CYS A 188 7.77 8.51 5.56
C CYS A 188 8.29 7.67 4.39
N GLY A 189 7.57 7.65 3.28
CA GLY A 189 8.01 6.90 2.11
C GLY A 189 7.13 7.11 0.89
N PRO A 190 7.36 6.33 -0.18
CA PRO A 190 6.50 6.37 -1.34
C PRO A 190 5.12 5.81 -1.00
N VAL A 191 4.10 6.50 -1.48
CA VAL A 191 2.71 6.04 -1.54
C VAL A 191 2.56 5.07 -2.70
N LEU A 192 1.92 3.94 -2.46
CA LEU A 192 1.53 2.92 -3.43
C LEU A 192 0.00 2.92 -3.56
N ASP A 193 -0.49 2.91 -4.79
CA ASP A 193 -1.92 2.86 -5.09
C ASP A 193 -2.19 2.30 -6.51
N SER A 194 -3.46 2.04 -6.81
CA SER A 194 -3.95 1.67 -8.13
C SER A 194 -3.23 0.46 -8.73
N VAL A 195 -3.01 -0.58 -7.91
CA VAL A 195 -2.37 -1.82 -8.34
C VAL A 195 -3.36 -2.66 -9.15
N VAL A 196 -2.98 -2.98 -10.38
CA VAL A 196 -3.80 -3.69 -11.36
C VAL A 196 -2.96 -4.75 -12.05
N VAL A 197 -3.53 -5.94 -12.22
CA VAL A 197 -2.95 -6.99 -13.07
C VAL A 197 -4.00 -7.47 -14.05
N LEU A 198 -3.67 -7.40 -15.34
CA LEU A 198 -4.53 -7.83 -16.44
C LEU A 198 -3.81 -8.86 -17.32
N PRO A 199 -4.51 -9.91 -17.81
CA PRO A 199 -3.96 -10.79 -18.85
C PRO A 199 -3.62 -9.98 -20.10
N THR A 200 -2.52 -10.32 -20.77
CA THR A 200 -2.28 -9.77 -22.12
C THR A 200 -3.00 -10.62 -23.14
N HIS A 201 -3.84 -10.00 -23.96
CA HIS A 201 -4.47 -10.65 -25.11
C HIS A 201 -3.43 -11.18 -26.10
#